data_AF-X6P320-F1
#
_entry.id   AF-X6P320-F1
#
_cell.length_a   1.000
_cell.length_b   1.000
_cell.length_c   1.000
_cell.angle_alpha   90.00
_cell.angle_beta   90.00
_cell.angle_gamma   90.00
#
_symmetry.space_group_name_H-M   'P 1'
#
loop_
_entity.id
_entity.type
_entity.pdbx_description
1 polymer ?
#
loop_
_entity_poly.entity_id
_entity_poly.type
_entity_poly.pdbx_seq_one_letter_code
_entity_poly.pdbx_strand_id
1 'polypeptide(L)'
;MGGQIGLEEDLAEAARIKEEEEEEKDGKRKTRNRSEEIDAKEKLKRHYRLKDKLAPLFDDPGQSIDNCYIRLALLTQQRFQQQKNENDNEEEEEAKYKESETWTNTLDYSLIYGNKMETLEVQDIWKDKENGLVVRHISICGEAGSGKSVLSQRIAYLWANDQMWNDQFQYLLHIPLRKIANIFDRHYGNDDEKMNDGNEDIEYLWSMIMNELHIPRWNANDTNCVIHSINGLLLLLDGFDEIANEIEKSSCLKQWLQHCTSNENYCVIITSRPNAMCQYLYHPRMLNVIGFKTQDIRNYIRAYFRNMDIDDKDNSQSDSLIKKLNNNPSLKLLSHTPLYLRLFCYLARQDKSSSSNNDQWDDMTLAKLKYAKWRND
;
A
#
# COMPACT_ATOMS: atom_id res chain seq x y z
N MET A 1 19.21 65.04 -41.37
CA MET A 1 18.22 64.13 -40.74
C MET A 1 18.49 62.67 -41.15
N GLY A 2 19.74 62.18 -41.09
CA GLY A 2 20.08 60.81 -41.52
C GLY A 2 20.67 59.91 -40.44
N GLY A 3 20.94 60.44 -39.24
CA GLY A 3 21.63 59.71 -38.17
C GLY A 3 20.75 59.15 -37.05
N GLN A 4 19.44 59.43 -37.08
CA GLN A 4 18.47 58.95 -36.06
C GLN A 4 17.76 57.65 -36.47
N ILE A 5 17.71 57.34 -37.77
CA ILE A 5 16.98 56.17 -38.29
C ILE A 5 17.79 54.87 -38.10
N GLY A 6 19.11 54.91 -38.26
CA GLY A 6 19.96 53.73 -38.09
C GLY A 6 20.07 53.24 -36.64
N LEU A 7 19.99 54.15 -35.65
CA LEU A 7 20.03 53.77 -34.23
C LEU A 7 18.73 53.10 -33.76
N GLU A 8 17.58 53.45 -34.33
CA GLU A 8 16.30 52.80 -34.02
C GLU A 8 16.21 51.41 -34.67
N GLU A 9 16.74 51.23 -35.89
CA GLU A 9 16.83 49.91 -36.54
C GLU A 9 17.79 48.97 -35.79
N ASP A 10 18.95 49.46 -35.35
CA ASP A 10 19.93 48.66 -34.58
C ASP A 10 19.37 48.24 -33.21
N LEU A 11 18.59 49.10 -32.55
CA LEU A 11 17.93 48.78 -31.27
C LEU A 11 16.78 47.77 -31.45
N ALA A 12 16.02 47.87 -32.54
CA ALA A 12 14.95 46.93 -32.86
C ALA A 12 15.51 45.54 -33.21
N GLU A 13 16.62 45.46 -33.93
CA GLU A 13 17.30 44.19 -34.24
C GLU A 13 17.89 43.55 -32.98
N ALA A 14 18.52 44.34 -32.10
CA ALA A 14 19.04 43.84 -30.82
C ALA A 14 17.93 43.34 -29.88
N ALA A 15 16.72 43.90 -29.95
CA ALA A 15 15.56 43.43 -29.20
C ALA A 15 15.05 42.08 -29.74
N ARG A 16 14.97 41.92 -31.06
CA ARG A 16 14.56 40.66 -31.70
C ARG A 16 15.51 39.51 -31.40
N ILE A 17 16.82 39.75 -31.45
CA ILE A 17 17.82 38.74 -31.12
C ILE A 17 17.69 38.28 -29.65
N LYS A 18 17.38 39.21 -28.73
CA LYS A 18 17.14 38.86 -27.32
C LYS A 18 15.87 38.03 -27.14
N GLU A 19 14.78 38.36 -27.84
CA GLU A 19 13.55 37.58 -27.82
C GLU A 19 13.78 36.16 -28.36
N GLU A 20 14.48 36.03 -29.50
CA GLU A 20 14.83 34.72 -30.07
C GLU A 20 15.74 33.89 -29.14
N GLU A 21 16.73 34.52 -28.49
CA GLU A 21 17.57 33.85 -27.49
C GLU A 21 16.79 33.40 -26.25
N GLU A 22 15.80 34.18 -25.79
CA GLU A 22 14.92 33.82 -24.68
C GLU A 22 13.97 32.67 -25.04
N GLU A 23 13.38 32.70 -26.24
CA GLU A 23 12.55 31.61 -26.75
C GLU A 23 13.35 30.30 -26.90
N GLU A 24 14.58 30.37 -27.40
CA GLU A 24 15.45 29.20 -27.53
C GLU A 24 15.84 28.62 -26.15
N LYS A 25 16.13 29.49 -25.17
CA LYS A 25 16.40 29.09 -23.78
C LYS A 25 15.17 28.44 -23.13
N ASP A 26 13.99 29.00 -23.34
CA ASP A 26 12.73 28.44 -22.83
C ASP A 26 12.41 27.08 -23.47
N GLY A 27 12.62 26.95 -24.79
CA GLY A 27 12.49 25.68 -25.51
C GLY A 27 13.44 24.59 -25.00
N LYS A 28 14.71 24.93 -24.75
CA LYS A 28 15.70 24.02 -24.14
C LYS A 28 15.30 23.63 -22.71
N ARG A 29 14.81 24.58 -21.91
CA ARG A 29 14.35 24.33 -20.53
C ARG A 29 13.15 23.38 -20.48
N LYS A 30 12.14 23.62 -21.32
CA LYS A 30 10.96 22.73 -21.47
C LYS A 30 11.35 21.32 -21.89
N THR A 31 12.27 21.19 -22.83
CA THR A 31 12.76 19.88 -23.30
C THR A 31 13.50 19.13 -22.20
N ARG A 32 14.36 19.83 -21.44
CA ARG A 32 15.08 19.26 -20.30
C ARG A 32 14.14 18.80 -19.19
N ASN A 33 13.18 19.65 -18.78
CA ASN A 33 12.20 19.30 -17.76
C ASN A 33 11.41 18.04 -18.16
N ARG A 34 10.95 17.97 -19.42
CA ARG A 34 10.25 16.79 -19.94
C ARG A 34 11.12 15.53 -19.91
N SER A 35 12.41 15.64 -20.21
CA SER A 35 13.33 14.51 -20.11
C SER A 35 13.54 14.04 -18.67
N GLU A 36 13.63 14.97 -17.72
CA GLU A 36 13.77 14.68 -16.29
C GLU A 36 12.51 14.00 -15.73
N GLU A 37 11.32 14.47 -16.11
CA GLU A 37 10.04 13.83 -15.75
C GLU A 37 9.93 12.38 -16.28
N ILE A 38 10.33 12.15 -17.53
CA ILE A 38 10.32 10.81 -18.13
C ILE A 38 11.30 9.89 -17.39
N ASP A 39 12.49 10.38 -17.04
CA ASP A 39 13.50 9.60 -16.32
C ASP A 39 13.02 9.24 -14.90
N ALA A 40 12.44 10.19 -14.16
CA ALA A 40 11.87 9.96 -12.84
C ALA A 40 10.75 8.90 -12.89
N LYS A 41 9.84 8.99 -13.87
CA LYS A 41 8.77 8.02 -14.08
C LYS A 41 9.32 6.62 -14.36
N GLU A 42 10.32 6.51 -15.24
CA GLU A 42 10.94 5.22 -15.57
C GLU A 42 11.70 4.60 -14.40
N LYS A 43 12.34 5.40 -13.53
CA LYS A 43 12.94 4.91 -12.28
C LYS A 43 11.90 4.25 -11.37
N LEU A 44 10.75 4.91 -11.16
CA LEU A 44 9.64 4.34 -10.38
C LEU A 44 9.11 3.06 -11.01
N LYS A 45 8.86 3.06 -12.32
CA LYS A 45 8.35 1.88 -13.03
C LYS A 45 9.32 0.69 -12.90
N ARG A 46 10.62 0.90 -13.12
CA ARG A 46 11.64 -0.15 -12.93
C ARG A 46 11.65 -0.67 -11.49
N HIS A 47 11.58 0.23 -10.51
CA HIS A 47 11.58 -0.14 -9.10
C HIS A 47 10.39 -1.03 -8.72
N TYR A 48 9.18 -0.73 -9.23
CA TYR A 48 7.99 -1.52 -8.91
C TYR A 48 7.84 -2.79 -9.74
N ARG A 49 8.31 -2.84 -11.00
CA ARG A 49 8.33 -4.05 -11.83
C ARG A 49 9.11 -5.20 -11.18
N LEU A 50 10.14 -4.89 -10.40
CA LEU A 50 10.95 -5.85 -9.66
C LEU A 50 10.28 -6.41 -8.39
N LYS A 51 9.09 -5.89 -8.02
CA LYS A 51 8.34 -6.26 -6.81
C LYS A 51 7.10 -7.09 -7.17
N ASP A 52 7.27 -8.06 -8.06
CA ASP A 52 6.21 -8.98 -8.54
C ASP A 52 5.94 -10.15 -7.60
N LYS A 53 6.71 -10.27 -6.52
CA LYS A 53 6.60 -11.34 -5.52
C LYS A 53 6.20 -10.83 -4.15
N LEU A 54 5.43 -11.65 -3.44
CA LEU A 54 5.11 -11.44 -2.04
C LEU A 54 6.38 -11.60 -1.19
N ALA A 55 6.44 -10.84 -0.08
CA ALA A 55 7.48 -11.02 0.93
C ALA A 55 7.56 -12.51 1.36
N PRO A 56 8.75 -13.08 1.58
CA PRO A 56 8.89 -14.44 2.08
C PRO A 56 8.15 -14.65 3.40
N LEU A 57 7.61 -15.84 3.60
CA LEU A 57 7.02 -16.27 4.88
C LEU A 57 7.89 -17.41 5.41
N PHE A 58 8.74 -17.14 6.41
CA PHE A 58 9.80 -18.07 6.81
C PHE A 58 10.75 -18.40 5.63
N ASP A 59 11.03 -19.66 5.38
CA ASP A 59 11.78 -20.19 4.23
C ASP A 59 10.88 -20.46 3.00
N ASP A 60 9.61 -20.02 3.02
CA ASP A 60 8.72 -20.11 1.86
C ASP A 60 9.21 -19.21 0.72
N PRO A 61 9.48 -19.75 -0.49
CA PRO A 61 9.94 -18.94 -1.60
C PRO A 61 8.86 -17.93 -2.03
N GLY A 62 9.31 -16.89 -2.72
CA GLY A 62 8.45 -15.79 -3.15
C GLY A 62 7.32 -16.26 -4.08
N GLN A 63 6.09 -16.03 -3.66
CA GLN A 63 4.89 -16.27 -4.46
C GLN A 63 4.60 -15.07 -5.36
N SER A 64 4.12 -15.31 -6.58
CA SER A 64 3.68 -14.21 -7.45
C SER A 64 2.54 -13.41 -6.80
N ILE A 65 2.61 -12.09 -6.93
CA ILE A 65 1.58 -11.17 -6.44
C ILE A 65 0.24 -11.35 -7.16
N ASP A 66 0.25 -11.84 -8.41
CA ASP A 66 -0.96 -12.06 -9.20
C ASP A 66 -1.86 -13.13 -8.59
N ASN A 67 -1.25 -14.11 -7.90
CA ASN A 67 -1.96 -15.20 -7.23
C ASN A 67 -2.71 -14.74 -5.98
N CYS A 68 -2.32 -13.61 -5.38
CA CYS A 68 -3.05 -12.99 -4.28
C CYS A 68 -4.17 -12.10 -4.83
N TYR A 69 -5.34 -12.71 -5.05
CA TYR A 69 -6.51 -11.96 -5.44
C TYR A 69 -7.18 -11.28 -4.24
N ILE A 70 -7.28 -9.95 -4.29
CA ILE A 70 -7.80 -9.13 -3.19
C ILE A 70 -9.07 -8.45 -3.67
N ARG A 71 -10.20 -8.71 -3.01
CA ARG A 71 -11.49 -8.09 -3.31
C ARG A 71 -11.71 -6.90 -2.38
N LEU A 72 -12.39 -5.88 -2.89
CA LEU A 72 -12.82 -4.74 -2.09
C LEU A 72 -14.35 -4.75 -1.98
N ALA A 73 -14.85 -4.41 -0.79
CA ALA A 73 -16.25 -4.07 -0.55
C ALA A 73 -16.36 -2.58 -0.27
N LEU A 74 -17.40 -1.94 -0.82
CA LEU A 74 -17.77 -0.61 -0.40
C LEU A 74 -18.34 -0.65 1.03
N LEU A 75 -17.87 0.24 1.88
CA LEU A 75 -18.40 0.43 3.23
C LEU A 75 -19.24 1.70 3.28
N THR A 76 -20.51 1.56 3.66
CA THR A 76 -21.31 2.71 4.08
C THR A 76 -20.75 3.25 5.39
N GLN A 77 -20.63 4.57 5.52
CA GLN A 77 -20.04 5.27 6.68
C GLN A 77 -20.64 4.81 8.03
N GLN A 78 -21.94 4.49 8.07
CA GLN A 78 -22.63 3.95 9.26
C GLN A 78 -22.14 2.57 9.70
N ARG A 79 -21.89 1.65 8.75
CA ARG A 79 -21.38 0.30 9.04
C ARG A 79 -19.93 0.34 9.52
N PHE A 80 -19.15 1.29 9.02
CA PHE A 80 -17.79 1.48 9.50
C PHE A 80 -17.77 1.96 10.96
N GLN A 81 -18.63 2.92 11.32
CA GLN A 81 -18.76 3.35 12.72
C GLN A 81 -19.20 2.21 13.65
N GLN A 82 -20.06 1.31 13.18
CA GLN A 82 -20.43 0.10 13.93
C GLN A 82 -19.23 -0.82 14.16
N GLN A 83 -18.43 -1.12 13.12
CA GLN A 83 -17.22 -1.94 13.25
C GLN A 83 -16.18 -1.32 14.19
N LYS A 84 -16.03 0.01 14.16
CA LYS A 84 -15.14 0.70 15.09
C LYS A 84 -15.61 0.54 16.54
N ASN A 85 -16.90 0.78 16.79
CA ASN A 85 -17.46 0.68 18.13
C ASN A 85 -17.45 -0.77 18.68
N GLU A 86 -17.63 -1.77 17.81
CA GLU A 86 -17.51 -3.19 18.20
C GLU A 86 -16.09 -3.50 18.69
N ASN A 87 -15.06 -3.06 17.96
CA ASN A 87 -13.67 -3.26 18.36
C ASN A 87 -13.30 -2.49 19.64
N ASP A 88 -13.77 -1.25 19.79
CA ASP A 88 -13.51 -0.44 21.00
C ASP A 88 -14.17 -1.08 22.25
N ASN A 89 -15.36 -1.70 22.09
CA ASN A 89 -16.03 -2.44 23.17
C ASN A 89 -15.31 -3.76 23.52
N GLU A 90 -14.77 -4.49 22.54
CA GLU A 90 -13.99 -5.70 22.79
C GLU A 90 -12.69 -5.39 23.57
N GLU A 91 -12.00 -4.28 23.27
CA GLU A 91 -10.82 -3.82 24.03
C GLU A 91 -11.17 -3.42 25.48
N GLU A 92 -12.36 -2.85 25.74
CA GLU A 92 -12.84 -2.54 27.09
C GLU A 92 -13.29 -3.79 27.88
N GLU A 93 -13.81 -4.82 27.23
CA GLU A 93 -14.19 -6.09 27.87
C GLU A 93 -12.98 -6.98 28.19
N GLU A 94 -11.94 -7.01 27.34
CA GLU A 94 -10.68 -7.73 27.62
C GLU A 94 -9.96 -7.19 28.87
N ALA A 95 -10.13 -5.90 29.20
CA ALA A 95 -9.58 -5.31 30.42
C ALA A 95 -10.29 -5.80 31.72
N LYS A 96 -11.46 -6.45 31.61
CA LYS A 96 -12.28 -6.89 32.76
C LYS A 96 -12.33 -8.40 32.97
N TYR A 97 -11.88 -9.24 32.03
CA TYR A 97 -12.04 -10.69 32.12
C TYR A 97 -10.72 -11.44 32.34
N LYS A 98 -10.36 -11.63 33.62
CA LYS A 98 -9.66 -12.85 34.06
C LYS A 98 -10.71 -13.83 34.59
N GLU A 99 -10.69 -15.06 34.06
CA GLU A 99 -11.53 -16.21 34.43
C GLU A 99 -12.98 -16.23 33.93
N SER A 100 -13.19 -16.61 32.66
CA SER A 100 -14.26 -17.56 32.32
C SER A 100 -13.92 -18.30 31.02
N GLU A 101 -13.81 -19.64 31.09
CA GLU A 101 -13.44 -20.54 29.99
C GLU A 101 -14.60 -20.79 29.02
N THR A 102 -15.13 -19.74 28.40
CA THR A 102 -16.08 -19.88 27.29
C THR A 102 -15.71 -18.87 26.20
N TRP A 103 -14.80 -19.29 25.32
CA TRP A 103 -14.46 -18.58 24.09
C TRP A 103 -15.68 -18.49 23.18
N THR A 104 -16.44 -17.42 23.30
CA THR A 104 -17.46 -17.04 22.31
C THR A 104 -16.89 -16.01 21.35
N ASN A 105 -15.65 -16.23 20.85
CA ASN A 105 -15.10 -15.48 19.72
C ASN A 105 -15.79 -15.92 18.43
N THR A 106 -17.08 -15.64 18.33
CA THR A 106 -17.80 -15.72 17.07
C THR A 106 -17.52 -14.40 16.36
N LEU A 107 -16.32 -14.25 15.78
CA LEU A 107 -16.17 -13.29 14.69
C LEU A 107 -17.25 -13.66 13.69
N ASP A 108 -18.32 -12.88 13.63
CA ASP A 108 -19.48 -13.17 12.80
C ASP A 108 -19.14 -12.83 11.35
N TYR A 109 -18.29 -13.68 10.76
CA TYR A 109 -17.95 -13.68 9.35
C TYR A 109 -19.18 -13.86 8.46
N SER A 110 -20.34 -14.27 9.00
CA SER A 110 -21.60 -14.28 8.26
C SER A 110 -22.13 -12.87 7.98
N LEU A 111 -21.78 -11.86 8.79
CA LEU A 111 -22.04 -10.45 8.48
C LEU A 111 -21.07 -9.89 7.41
N ILE A 112 -19.83 -10.39 7.37
CA ILE A 112 -18.79 -9.99 6.39
C ILE A 112 -19.03 -10.65 5.02
N TYR A 113 -19.48 -11.91 5.00
CA TYR A 113 -19.60 -12.70 3.76
C TYR A 113 -21.04 -13.12 3.39
N GLY A 114 -22.02 -12.91 4.28
CA GLY A 114 -23.38 -13.44 4.14
C GLY A 114 -24.45 -12.46 3.63
N ASN A 115 -24.16 -11.17 3.43
CA ASN A 115 -25.12 -10.24 2.84
C ASN A 115 -24.50 -9.38 1.72
N LYS A 116 -25.29 -9.16 0.66
CA LYS A 116 -25.11 -8.24 -0.48
C LYS A 116 -24.18 -7.04 -0.16
N MET A 117 -22.87 -7.23 -0.24
CA MET A 117 -21.91 -6.13 -0.32
C MET A 117 -21.71 -5.83 -1.79
N GLU A 118 -21.80 -4.56 -2.17
CA GLU A 118 -21.33 -4.13 -3.49
C GLU A 118 -19.82 -4.32 -3.51
N THR A 119 -19.39 -5.39 -4.15
CA THR A 119 -17.97 -5.63 -4.42
C THR A 119 -17.53 -4.65 -5.49
N LEU A 120 -16.40 -4.01 -5.26
CA LEU A 120 -15.80 -3.06 -6.19
C LEU A 120 -14.49 -3.65 -6.70
N GLU A 121 -14.31 -3.69 -8.01
CA GLU A 121 -13.02 -4.02 -8.59
C GLU A 121 -12.06 -2.86 -8.34
N VAL A 122 -10.79 -3.18 -8.04
CA VAL A 122 -9.78 -2.19 -7.68
C VAL A 122 -9.73 -1.08 -8.73
N GLN A 123 -9.73 -1.42 -10.01
CA GLN A 123 -9.70 -0.48 -11.13
C GLN A 123 -10.81 0.59 -11.12
N ASP A 124 -11.95 0.31 -10.48
CA ASP A 124 -13.14 1.15 -10.47
C ASP A 124 -13.28 1.98 -9.19
N ILE A 125 -12.32 1.90 -8.25
CA ILE A 125 -12.40 2.57 -6.94
C ILE A 125 -12.45 4.09 -7.02
N TRP A 126 -12.02 4.69 -8.14
CA TRP A 126 -12.07 6.13 -8.38
C TRP A 126 -13.37 6.59 -9.05
N LYS A 127 -14.19 5.67 -9.59
CA LYS A 127 -15.43 6.00 -10.29
C LYS A 127 -16.52 6.28 -9.27
N ASP A 128 -17.08 7.49 -9.26
CA ASP A 128 -18.28 7.79 -8.46
C ASP A 128 -19.55 7.67 -9.31
N LYS A 129 -20.46 6.81 -8.87
CA LYS A 129 -21.73 6.54 -9.58
C LYS A 129 -22.84 7.50 -9.13
N GLU A 130 -22.72 8.13 -7.95
CA GLU A 130 -23.87 8.78 -7.30
C GLU A 130 -23.77 10.31 -7.23
N ASN A 131 -22.59 10.91 -7.07
CA ASN A 131 -22.51 12.33 -6.73
C ASN A 131 -21.75 13.23 -7.73
N GLY A 132 -21.14 12.67 -8.78
CA GLY A 132 -20.36 13.45 -9.76
C GLY A 132 -19.15 14.19 -9.18
N LEU A 133 -18.82 13.97 -7.89
CA LEU A 133 -17.67 14.53 -7.21
C LEU A 133 -16.42 13.68 -7.54
N VAL A 134 -15.30 14.36 -7.74
CA VAL A 134 -14.01 13.69 -7.97
C VAL A 134 -13.54 13.08 -6.65
N VAL A 135 -13.47 11.75 -6.60
CA VAL A 135 -12.90 11.02 -5.46
C VAL A 135 -11.39 11.24 -5.46
N ARG A 136 -10.87 11.93 -4.45
CA ARG A 136 -9.42 12.12 -4.24
C ARG A 136 -8.84 11.27 -3.12
N HIS A 137 -9.68 10.93 -2.14
CA HIS A 137 -9.26 10.18 -0.96
C HIS A 137 -9.99 8.85 -0.88
N ILE A 138 -9.22 7.79 -0.63
CA ILE A 138 -9.73 6.45 -0.42
C ILE A 138 -9.09 5.90 0.85
N SER A 139 -9.91 5.37 1.74
CA SER A 139 -9.45 4.62 2.91
C SER A 139 -9.81 3.15 2.73
N ILE A 140 -8.79 2.30 2.75
CA ILE A 140 -8.91 0.86 2.63
C ILE A 140 -8.63 0.24 4.00
N CYS A 141 -9.68 -0.25 4.64
CA CYS A 141 -9.61 -0.93 5.92
C CYS A 141 -9.56 -2.45 5.75
N GLY A 142 -9.22 -3.16 6.82
CA GLY A 142 -9.27 -4.62 6.89
C GLY A 142 -8.41 -5.17 8.00
N GLU A 143 -8.68 -6.40 8.41
CA GLU A 143 -7.98 -7.04 9.53
C GLU A 143 -6.49 -7.31 9.26
N ALA A 144 -5.75 -7.66 10.30
CA ALA A 144 -4.38 -8.12 10.16
C ALA A 144 -4.32 -9.35 9.23
N GLY A 145 -3.36 -9.38 8.30
CA GLY A 145 -3.23 -10.49 7.35
C GLY A 145 -4.28 -10.57 6.24
N SER A 146 -5.22 -9.61 6.16
CA SER A 146 -6.24 -9.52 5.09
C SER A 146 -5.67 -9.22 3.69
N GLY A 147 -4.43 -8.70 3.61
CA GLY A 147 -3.75 -8.43 2.35
C GLY A 147 -3.64 -6.95 1.95
N LYS A 148 -3.97 -5.99 2.83
CA LYS A 148 -3.86 -4.55 2.56
C LYS A 148 -2.53 -4.13 1.90
N SER A 149 -1.40 -4.47 2.49
CA SER A 149 -0.08 -4.16 1.93
C SER A 149 0.22 -4.88 0.61
N VAL A 150 -0.32 -6.08 0.42
CA VAL A 150 -0.22 -6.82 -0.84
C VAL A 150 -1.03 -6.11 -1.93
N LEU A 151 -2.18 -5.52 -1.58
CA LEU A 151 -2.96 -4.69 -2.51
C LEU A 151 -2.18 -3.42 -2.90
N SER A 152 -1.61 -2.70 -1.94
CA SER A 152 -0.77 -1.52 -2.20
C SER A 152 0.39 -1.84 -3.13
N GLN A 153 1.10 -2.95 -2.85
CA GLN A 153 2.17 -3.46 -3.71
C GLN A 153 1.66 -3.83 -5.12
N ARG A 154 0.50 -4.49 -5.22
CA ARG A 154 -0.09 -4.92 -6.50
C ARG A 154 -0.48 -3.72 -7.35
N ILE A 155 -1.08 -2.70 -6.77
CA ILE A 155 -1.42 -1.45 -7.48
C ILE A 155 -0.15 -0.82 -8.06
N ALA A 156 0.91 -0.68 -7.26
CA ALA A 156 2.18 -0.13 -7.74
C ALA A 156 2.79 -0.97 -8.88
N TYR A 157 2.73 -2.30 -8.76
CA TYR A 157 3.19 -3.23 -9.80
C TYR A 157 2.38 -3.09 -11.11
N LEU A 158 1.04 -3.06 -11.03
CA LEU A 158 0.19 -2.92 -12.21
C LEU A 158 0.36 -1.55 -12.89
N TRP A 159 0.47 -0.48 -12.10
CA TRP A 159 0.79 0.84 -12.63
C TRP A 159 2.13 0.84 -13.36
N ALA A 160 3.15 0.20 -12.79
CA ALA A 160 4.46 0.13 -13.41
C ALA A 160 4.50 -0.66 -14.72
N ASN A 161 3.58 -1.60 -14.90
CA ASN A 161 3.42 -2.39 -16.12
C ASN A 161 2.44 -1.79 -17.13
N ASP A 162 2.00 -0.54 -16.93
CA ASP A 162 1.03 0.12 -17.83
C ASP A 162 -0.35 -0.58 -17.86
N GLN A 163 -0.69 -1.29 -16.79
CA GLN A 163 -1.92 -2.08 -16.68
C GLN A 163 -3.01 -1.39 -15.84
N MET A 164 -2.68 -0.32 -15.12
CA MET A 164 -3.61 0.36 -14.21
C MET A 164 -3.29 1.85 -14.05
N TRP A 165 -4.28 2.71 -14.28
CA TRP A 165 -4.30 4.16 -13.99
C TRP A 165 -3.14 5.01 -14.54
N ASN A 166 -2.44 4.54 -15.58
CA ASN A 166 -1.36 5.31 -16.21
C ASN A 166 -1.90 6.50 -17.01
N ASP A 167 -3.17 6.46 -17.37
CA ASP A 167 -3.96 7.53 -18.00
C ASP A 167 -4.43 8.60 -16.99
N GLN A 168 -4.53 8.24 -15.70
CA GLN A 168 -5.03 9.14 -14.65
C GLN A 168 -3.92 9.78 -13.82
N PHE A 169 -2.81 9.05 -13.58
CA PHE A 169 -1.73 9.51 -12.73
C PHE A 169 -0.40 9.46 -13.46
N GLN A 170 0.26 10.63 -13.57
CA GLN A 170 1.62 10.70 -14.11
C GLN A 170 2.60 9.90 -13.26
N TYR A 171 2.46 9.97 -11.93
CA TYR A 171 3.31 9.27 -10.96
C TYR A 171 2.48 8.50 -9.93
N LEU A 172 3.07 7.43 -9.40
CA LEU A 172 2.56 6.69 -8.27
C LEU A 172 3.70 6.46 -7.27
N LEU A 173 3.47 6.79 -6.00
CA LEU A 173 4.40 6.53 -4.91
C LEU A 173 3.77 5.60 -3.87
N HIS A 174 4.37 4.44 -3.68
CA HIS A 174 4.06 3.53 -2.58
C HIS A 174 4.97 3.79 -1.38
N ILE A 175 4.37 4.21 -0.27
CA ILE A 175 5.05 4.65 0.96
C ILE A 175 4.58 3.80 2.15
N PRO A 176 5.38 2.83 2.60
CA PRO A 176 5.12 2.11 3.84
C PRO A 176 5.33 3.03 5.04
N LEU A 177 4.26 3.40 5.75
CA LEU A 177 4.28 4.45 6.77
C LEU A 177 5.17 4.11 7.98
N ARG A 178 5.25 2.84 8.37
CA ARG A 178 6.18 2.39 9.43
C ARG A 178 7.65 2.68 9.15
N LYS A 179 8.07 2.71 7.87
CA LYS A 179 9.44 3.10 7.54
C LYS A 179 9.68 4.59 7.79
N ILE A 180 8.66 5.40 7.54
CA ILE A 180 8.75 6.85 7.59
C ILE A 180 8.72 7.38 9.03
N ALA A 181 7.90 6.80 9.91
CA ALA A 181 7.85 7.19 11.32
C ALA A 181 9.25 7.12 11.97
N ASN A 182 9.99 6.04 11.71
CA ASN A 182 11.35 5.86 12.22
C ASN A 182 12.35 6.92 11.72
N ILE A 183 12.09 7.62 10.61
CA ILE A 183 12.98 8.70 10.13
C ILE A 183 12.85 9.92 11.03
N PHE A 184 11.61 10.33 11.27
CA PHE A 184 11.31 11.54 12.03
C PHE A 184 11.77 11.40 13.48
N ASP A 185 11.60 10.22 14.08
CA ASP A 185 12.12 9.95 15.42
C ASP A 185 13.65 9.98 15.48
N ARG A 186 14.35 9.48 14.45
CA ARG A 186 15.84 9.49 14.41
C ARG A 186 16.43 10.87 14.20
N HIS A 187 15.79 11.71 13.39
CA HIS A 187 16.31 13.04 13.05
C HIS A 187 15.95 14.11 14.09
N TYR A 188 14.87 13.90 14.84
CA TYR A 188 14.32 14.91 15.76
C TYR A 188 14.12 14.42 17.19
N GLY A 189 14.25 13.11 17.45
CA GLY A 189 14.23 12.55 18.78
C GLY A 189 15.57 12.78 19.48
N ASN A 190 15.68 13.92 20.18
CA ASN A 190 16.42 14.15 21.45
C ASN A 190 16.97 15.58 21.62
N ASP A 191 16.85 16.48 20.63
CA ASP A 191 17.27 17.88 20.78
C ASP A 191 16.05 18.80 20.95
N ASP A 192 15.63 18.99 22.20
CA ASP A 192 14.59 19.94 22.63
C ASP A 192 14.86 21.40 22.19
N GLU A 193 16.05 21.72 21.67
CA GLU A 193 16.44 23.09 21.28
C GLU A 193 16.14 23.45 19.81
N LYS A 194 15.76 22.50 18.95
CA LYS A 194 15.39 22.82 17.54
C LYS A 194 13.89 22.87 17.26
N MET A 195 13.06 22.62 18.27
CA MET A 195 11.60 22.56 18.15
C MET A 195 10.92 23.93 18.28
N ASN A 196 11.36 24.96 17.54
CA ASN A 196 10.74 26.29 17.67
C ASN A 196 10.37 27.03 16.39
N ASP A 197 10.41 26.36 15.23
CA ASP A 197 9.67 26.87 14.08
C ASP A 197 8.99 25.67 13.38
N GLY A 198 7.72 25.44 13.73
CA GLY A 198 6.92 24.28 13.31
C GLY A 198 6.54 24.29 11.84
N ASN A 199 7.46 24.71 10.98
CA ASN A 199 7.24 24.87 9.56
C ASN A 199 8.49 24.43 8.80
N GLU A 200 8.81 23.13 8.91
CA GLU A 200 9.88 22.56 8.11
C GLU A 200 9.51 22.66 6.63
N ASP A 201 10.52 22.88 5.79
CA ASP A 201 10.34 22.93 4.35
C ASP A 201 9.78 21.59 3.87
N ILE A 202 8.59 21.63 3.28
CA ILE A 202 7.90 20.44 2.79
C ILE A 202 8.75 19.69 1.73
N GLU A 203 9.57 20.40 0.96
CA GLU A 203 10.49 19.78 0.00
C GLU A 203 11.59 18.97 0.71
N TYR A 204 12.03 19.44 1.87
CA TYR A 204 12.99 18.72 2.72
C TYR A 204 12.35 17.46 3.32
N LEU A 205 11.12 17.56 3.83
CA LEU A 205 10.35 16.40 4.32
C LEU A 205 10.20 15.34 3.22
N TRP A 206 9.83 15.74 2.01
CA TRP A 206 9.76 14.85 0.85
C TRP A 206 11.12 14.22 0.51
N SER A 207 12.20 14.99 0.56
CA SER A 207 13.54 14.48 0.29
C SER A 207 13.96 13.39 1.28
N MET A 208 13.67 13.58 2.58
CA MET A 208 13.90 12.54 3.59
C MET A 208 13.14 11.26 3.30
N ILE A 209 11.86 11.38 2.93
CA ILE A 209 10.99 10.24 2.63
C ILE A 209 11.46 9.49 1.38
N MET A 210 11.79 10.22 0.31
CA MET A 210 12.28 9.60 -0.93
C MET A 210 13.60 8.84 -0.72
N ASN A 211 14.47 9.33 0.16
CA ASN A 211 15.71 8.64 0.51
C ASN A 211 15.44 7.29 1.21
N GLU A 212 14.46 7.21 2.11
CA GLU A 212 14.09 5.98 2.82
C GLU A 212 13.39 4.95 1.92
N LEU A 213 12.77 5.39 0.80
CA LEU A 213 12.19 4.47 -0.18
C LEU A 213 13.27 3.67 -0.94
N HIS A 214 14.53 4.12 -0.91
CA HIS A 214 15.68 3.47 -1.55
C HIS A 214 15.44 3.14 -3.03
N ILE A 215 14.89 4.09 -3.79
CA ILE A 215 14.70 3.94 -5.23
C ILE A 215 16.07 4.04 -5.93
N PRO A 216 16.48 3.06 -6.74
CA PRO A 216 17.81 3.08 -7.36
C PRO A 216 18.02 4.30 -8.27
N ARG A 217 19.17 4.98 -8.10
CA ARG A 217 19.57 6.16 -8.88
C ARG A 217 18.61 7.36 -8.75
N TRP A 218 17.83 7.41 -7.66
CA TRP A 218 16.99 8.56 -7.33
C TRP A 218 17.85 9.77 -6.92
N ASN A 219 17.45 10.96 -7.32
CA ASN A 219 18.10 12.22 -6.97
C ASN A 219 17.06 13.32 -6.64
N ALA A 220 17.55 14.50 -6.22
CA ALA A 220 16.68 15.62 -5.83
C ALA A 220 15.77 16.15 -6.96
N ASN A 221 16.24 16.16 -8.21
CA ASN A 221 15.41 16.58 -9.34
C ASN A 221 14.26 15.59 -9.57
N ASP A 222 14.49 14.29 -9.36
CA ASP A 222 13.42 13.29 -9.44
C ASP A 222 12.34 13.57 -8.39
N THR A 223 12.73 13.88 -7.14
CA THR A 223 11.79 14.29 -6.08
C THR A 223 10.97 15.50 -6.52
N ASN A 224 11.64 16.54 -7.03
CA ASN A 224 10.97 17.76 -7.49
C ASN A 224 9.98 17.50 -8.64
N CYS A 225 10.31 16.62 -9.57
CA CYS A 225 9.41 16.22 -10.66
C CYS A 225 8.13 15.57 -10.13
N VAL A 226 8.23 14.75 -9.07
CA VAL A 226 7.10 14.02 -8.53
C VAL A 226 6.20 14.91 -7.67
N ILE A 227 6.77 15.66 -6.73
CA ILE A 227 5.98 16.45 -5.76
C ILE A 227 5.33 17.68 -6.41
N HIS A 228 5.91 18.21 -7.50
CA HIS A 228 5.34 19.33 -8.25
C HIS A 228 4.54 18.87 -9.48
N SER A 229 4.23 17.58 -9.59
CA SER A 229 3.48 17.04 -10.72
C SER A 229 2.07 17.64 -10.79
N ILE A 230 1.75 18.29 -11.91
CA ILE A 230 0.42 18.83 -12.19
C ILE A 230 -0.51 17.79 -12.82
N ASN A 231 0.02 16.72 -13.42
CA ASN A 231 -0.77 15.68 -14.10
C ASN A 231 -1.10 14.50 -13.16
N GLY A 232 -1.29 14.80 -11.87
CA GLY A 232 -1.71 13.84 -10.85
C GLY A 232 -0.58 13.00 -10.27
N LEU A 233 -0.50 12.97 -8.94
CA LEU A 233 0.31 12.04 -8.15
C LEU A 233 -0.63 11.14 -7.32
N LEU A 234 -0.48 9.83 -7.44
CA LEU A 234 -1.13 8.88 -6.54
C LEU A 234 -0.19 8.48 -5.40
N LEU A 235 -0.59 8.77 -4.16
CA LEU A 235 0.08 8.33 -2.95
C LEU A 235 -0.61 7.07 -2.39
N LEU A 236 0.11 5.95 -2.33
CA LEU A 236 -0.31 4.76 -1.59
C LEU A 236 0.40 4.77 -0.23
N LEU A 237 -0.32 5.25 0.79
CA LEU A 237 0.18 5.32 2.16
C LEU A 237 -0.22 4.05 2.91
N ASP A 238 0.73 3.13 3.06
CA ASP A 238 0.47 1.78 3.53
C ASP A 238 0.74 1.64 5.03
N GLY A 239 -0.28 1.24 5.80
CA GLY A 239 -0.15 0.94 7.24
C GLY A 239 -0.30 2.15 8.16
N PHE A 240 -1.40 2.90 8.07
CA PHE A 240 -1.64 4.05 8.95
C PHE A 240 -1.76 3.66 10.42
N ASP A 241 -2.29 2.47 10.72
CA ASP A 241 -2.33 1.91 12.08
C ASP A 241 -0.96 1.83 12.74
N GLU A 242 0.12 1.76 11.95
CA GLU A 242 1.49 1.65 12.44
C GLU A 242 2.07 3.00 12.89
N ILE A 243 1.42 4.12 12.54
CA ILE A 243 1.89 5.48 12.87
C ILE A 243 0.84 6.31 13.63
N ALA A 244 -0.35 5.77 13.87
CA ALA A 244 -1.47 6.50 14.47
C ALA A 244 -1.11 7.16 15.80
N ASN A 245 -0.31 6.48 16.63
CA ASN A 245 0.14 7.00 17.92
C ASN A 245 1.36 7.94 17.83
N GLU A 246 2.10 7.91 16.71
CA GLU A 246 3.31 8.72 16.52
C GLU A 246 3.02 10.07 15.86
N ILE A 247 1.91 10.17 15.11
CA ILE A 247 1.49 11.41 14.44
C ILE A 247 1.35 12.58 15.40
N GLU A 248 0.82 12.37 16.62
CA GLU A 248 0.66 13.46 17.58
C GLU A 248 1.96 13.81 18.31
N LYS A 249 2.98 12.95 18.24
CA LYS A 249 4.31 13.19 18.83
C LYS A 249 5.27 13.86 17.85
N SER A 250 5.10 13.65 16.55
CA SER A 250 5.97 14.19 15.51
C SER A 250 5.26 15.28 14.69
N SER A 251 5.61 16.54 14.96
CA SER A 251 5.12 17.70 14.21
C SER A 251 5.41 17.60 12.70
N CYS A 252 6.59 17.08 12.34
CA CYS A 252 7.06 16.95 10.96
C CYS A 252 6.27 15.87 10.19
N LEU A 253 6.05 14.71 10.83
CA LEU A 253 5.22 13.65 10.25
C LEU A 253 3.77 14.14 10.04
N LYS A 254 3.23 14.84 11.03
CA LYS A 254 1.89 15.43 10.96
C LYS A 254 1.79 16.46 9.84
N GLN A 255 2.74 17.39 9.75
CA GLN A 255 2.81 18.41 8.71
C GLN A 255 2.89 17.77 7.31
N TRP A 256 3.76 16.77 7.12
CA TRP A 256 3.89 16.07 5.84
C TRP A 256 2.60 15.36 5.44
N LEU A 257 1.95 14.64 6.37
CA LEU A 257 0.71 13.92 6.08
C LEU A 257 -0.45 14.88 5.78
N GLN A 258 -0.53 16.01 6.49
CA GLN A 258 -1.51 17.07 6.21
C GLN A 258 -1.28 17.69 4.83
N HIS A 259 -0.03 17.95 4.46
CA HIS A 259 0.30 18.41 3.11
C HIS A 259 -0.14 17.39 2.05
N CYS A 260 0.15 16.10 2.25
CA CYS A 260 -0.23 15.04 1.32
C CYS A 260 -1.75 14.95 1.09
N THR A 261 -2.54 15.21 2.12
CA THR A 261 -4.01 15.10 2.09
C THR A 261 -4.73 16.40 1.73
N SER A 262 -4.03 17.55 1.79
CA SER A 262 -4.60 18.86 1.43
C SER A 262 -4.24 19.31 0.02
N ASN A 263 -3.21 18.70 -0.60
CA ASN A 263 -2.76 19.07 -1.93
C ASN A 263 -3.73 18.56 -3.01
N GLU A 264 -4.28 19.48 -3.80
CA GLU A 264 -5.31 19.20 -4.79
C GLU A 264 -4.84 18.37 -5.99
N ASN A 265 -3.52 18.36 -6.26
CA ASN A 265 -2.91 17.57 -7.32
C ASN A 265 -2.64 16.12 -6.91
N TYR A 266 -2.88 15.78 -5.64
CA TYR A 266 -2.64 14.45 -5.10
C TYR A 266 -3.96 13.69 -4.94
N CYS A 267 -3.92 12.41 -5.31
CA CYS A 267 -4.88 11.43 -4.88
C CYS A 267 -4.23 10.51 -3.86
N VAL A 268 -4.97 10.11 -2.83
CA VAL A 268 -4.43 9.36 -1.70
C VAL A 268 -5.25 8.11 -1.47
N ILE A 269 -4.57 6.96 -1.45
CA ILE A 269 -5.08 5.71 -0.89
C ILE A 269 -4.34 5.48 0.41
N ILE A 270 -5.07 5.42 1.53
CA ILE A 270 -4.50 5.03 2.82
C ILE A 270 -5.00 3.63 3.18
N THR A 271 -4.10 2.73 3.55
CA THR A 271 -4.47 1.44 4.15
C THR A 271 -4.34 1.48 5.67
N SER A 272 -5.26 0.86 6.39
CA SER A 272 -5.21 0.80 7.86
C SER A 272 -6.02 -0.37 8.43
N ARG A 273 -5.82 -0.69 9.71
CA ARG A 273 -6.79 -1.49 10.47
C ARG A 273 -8.04 -0.67 10.80
N PRO A 274 -9.20 -1.31 11.06
CA PRO A 274 -10.44 -0.58 11.37
C PRO A 274 -10.35 0.33 12.60
N ASN A 275 -9.51 -0.02 13.58
CA ASN A 275 -9.33 0.75 14.82
C ASN A 275 -8.52 2.05 14.63
N ALA A 276 -7.78 2.21 13.53
CA ALA A 276 -6.98 3.40 13.27
C ALA A 276 -7.42 4.13 11.99
N MET A 277 -7.98 5.32 12.13
CA MET A 277 -8.44 6.14 11.01
C MET A 277 -7.62 7.41 10.85
N CYS A 278 -7.28 7.74 9.61
CA CYS A 278 -6.65 9.01 9.28
C CYS A 278 -7.70 10.12 9.23
N GLN A 279 -7.68 11.00 10.24
CA GLN A 279 -8.58 12.16 10.34
C GLN A 279 -8.33 13.24 9.29
N TYR A 280 -7.18 13.21 8.61
CA TYR A 280 -6.81 14.23 7.60
C TYR A 280 -7.44 13.97 6.23
N LEU A 281 -8.10 12.82 6.02
CA LEU A 281 -8.79 12.53 4.78
C LEU A 281 -10.11 13.32 4.70
N TYR A 282 -10.21 14.18 3.69
CA TYR A 282 -11.46 14.87 3.35
C TYR A 282 -12.39 13.97 2.52
N HIS A 283 -13.60 13.70 3.04
CA HIS A 283 -14.65 12.88 2.41
C HIS A 283 -14.12 11.58 1.73
N PRO A 284 -13.36 10.73 2.45
CA PRO A 284 -12.79 9.55 1.84
C PRO A 284 -13.87 8.56 1.43
N ARG A 285 -13.66 7.92 0.28
CA ARG A 285 -14.36 6.68 -0.04
C ARG A 285 -13.84 5.56 0.86
N MET A 286 -14.74 4.98 1.65
CA MET A 286 -14.43 3.90 2.58
C MET A 286 -14.58 2.53 1.91
N LEU A 287 -13.51 1.74 1.89
CA LEU A 287 -13.48 0.39 1.34
C LEU A 287 -12.95 -0.58 2.39
N ASN A 288 -13.44 -1.83 2.36
CA ASN A 288 -12.90 -2.91 3.16
C ASN A 288 -12.25 -3.96 2.26
N VAL A 289 -11.10 -4.48 2.67
CA VAL A 289 -10.55 -5.69 2.06
C VAL A 289 -11.40 -6.88 2.48
N ILE A 290 -11.98 -7.54 1.49
CA ILE A 290 -12.65 -8.82 1.65
C ILE A 290 -11.61 -9.90 1.38
N GLY A 291 -11.50 -10.84 2.32
CA GLY A 291 -10.65 -12.02 2.16
C GLY A 291 -11.06 -12.90 0.98
N PHE A 292 -10.37 -14.02 0.83
CA PHE A 292 -10.61 -14.96 -0.26
C PHE A 292 -12.03 -15.53 -0.22
N LYS A 293 -12.71 -15.62 -1.36
CA LYS A 293 -13.90 -16.46 -1.49
C LYS A 293 -13.47 -17.93 -1.61
N THR A 294 -14.40 -18.86 -1.42
CA THR A 294 -14.12 -20.31 -1.53
C THR A 294 -13.44 -20.70 -2.85
N GLN A 295 -13.77 -20.05 -3.97
CA GLN A 295 -13.10 -20.30 -5.25
C GLN A 295 -11.68 -19.73 -5.27
N ASP A 296 -11.48 -18.53 -4.70
CA ASP A 296 -10.18 -17.88 -4.61
C ASP A 296 -9.22 -18.75 -3.77
N ILE A 297 -9.70 -19.35 -2.67
CA ILE A 297 -8.94 -20.29 -1.83
C ILE A 297 -8.40 -21.47 -2.68
N ARG A 298 -9.26 -22.13 -3.47
CA ARG A 298 -8.83 -23.26 -4.31
C ARG A 298 -7.83 -22.83 -5.37
N ASN A 299 -8.05 -21.67 -5.98
CA ASN A 299 -7.16 -21.12 -7.01
C ASN A 299 -5.78 -20.80 -6.41
N TYR A 300 -5.77 -20.16 -5.24
CA TYR A 300 -4.54 -19.83 -4.52
C TYR A 300 -3.74 -21.09 -4.17
N ILE A 301 -4.38 -22.09 -3.55
CA ILE A 301 -3.70 -23.35 -3.17
C ILE A 301 -3.06 -24.00 -4.41
N ARG A 302 -3.81 -24.14 -5.50
CA ARG A 302 -3.29 -24.74 -6.73
C ARG A 302 -2.14 -23.94 -7.33
N ALA A 303 -2.26 -22.61 -7.36
CA ALA A 303 -1.21 -21.75 -7.87
C ALA A 303 0.06 -21.80 -7.01
N TYR A 304 -0.10 -21.83 -5.68
CA TYR A 304 0.98 -21.97 -4.72
C TYR A 304 1.81 -23.24 -5.00
N PHE A 305 1.17 -24.41 -5.08
CA PHE A 305 1.89 -25.67 -5.28
C PHE A 305 2.48 -25.82 -6.70
N ARG A 306 1.80 -25.29 -7.74
CA ARG A 306 2.34 -25.28 -9.11
C ARG A 306 3.63 -24.46 -9.24
N ASN A 307 3.75 -23.39 -8.48
CA ASN A 307 4.96 -22.55 -8.50
C ASN A 307 6.16 -23.24 -7.84
N MET A 308 5.95 -24.28 -7.03
CA MET A 308 7.00 -24.99 -6.29
C MET A 308 7.54 -26.20 -7.05
N ASP A 309 6.68 -26.94 -7.73
CA ASP A 309 7.01 -28.25 -8.30
C ASP A 309 7.01 -28.17 -9.84
N ILE A 310 8.20 -28.01 -10.45
CA ILE A 310 8.38 -28.12 -11.91
C ILE A 310 8.23 -29.59 -12.36
N ASP A 311 8.51 -30.56 -11.48
CA ASP A 311 8.60 -31.98 -11.81
C ASP A 311 7.42 -32.84 -11.33
N ASP A 312 6.55 -32.34 -10.45
CA ASP A 312 5.42 -33.11 -9.91
C ASP A 312 4.13 -32.71 -10.64
N LYS A 313 3.84 -33.40 -11.75
CA LYS A 313 2.55 -33.28 -12.48
C LYS A 313 1.34 -33.66 -11.61
N ASP A 314 1.56 -34.25 -10.45
CA ASP A 314 0.51 -34.73 -9.57
C ASP A 314 0.13 -33.65 -8.54
N ASN A 315 -1.02 -33.00 -8.76
CA ASN A 315 -1.59 -31.96 -7.87
C ASN A 315 -2.01 -32.51 -6.47
N SER A 316 -1.47 -33.66 -6.06
CA SER A 316 -1.83 -34.44 -4.88
C SER A 316 -1.77 -33.65 -3.57
N GLN A 317 -0.77 -32.78 -3.39
CA GLN A 317 -0.66 -31.92 -2.20
C GLN A 317 -1.78 -30.88 -2.15
N SER A 318 -2.04 -30.23 -3.28
CA SER A 318 -3.09 -29.21 -3.39
C SER A 318 -4.46 -29.83 -3.11
N ASP A 319 -4.74 -31.02 -3.66
CA ASP A 319 -6.01 -31.72 -3.46
C ASP A 319 -6.16 -32.25 -2.03
N SER A 320 -5.07 -32.73 -1.42
CA SER A 320 -5.03 -33.14 -0.01
C SER A 320 -5.33 -31.98 0.92
N LEU A 321 -4.69 -30.81 0.73
CA LEU A 321 -4.98 -29.62 1.53
C LEU A 321 -6.42 -29.14 1.32
N ILE A 322 -6.91 -29.08 0.08
CA ILE A 322 -8.30 -28.71 -0.21
C ILE A 322 -9.27 -29.66 0.51
N LYS A 323 -9.02 -30.98 0.50
CA LYS A 323 -9.83 -31.96 1.21
C LYS A 323 -9.80 -31.75 2.72
N LYS A 324 -8.62 -31.50 3.31
CA LYS A 324 -8.47 -31.18 4.74
C LYS A 324 -9.28 -29.94 5.13
N LEU A 325 -9.17 -28.85 4.37
CA LEU A 325 -9.94 -27.63 4.61
C LEU A 325 -11.45 -27.88 4.49
N ASN A 326 -11.90 -28.66 3.52
CA ASN A 326 -13.34 -28.96 3.39
C ASN A 326 -13.89 -29.79 4.54
N ASN A 327 -13.07 -30.64 5.16
CA ASN A 327 -13.47 -31.49 6.28
C ASN A 327 -13.37 -30.80 7.65
N ASN A 328 -12.73 -29.62 7.73
CA ASN A 328 -12.56 -28.87 8.98
C ASN A 328 -13.12 -27.44 8.82
N PRO A 329 -14.34 -27.17 9.34
CA PRO A 329 -14.99 -25.87 9.21
C PRO A 329 -14.16 -24.69 9.73
N SER A 330 -13.43 -24.87 10.84
CA SER A 330 -12.60 -23.82 11.44
C SER A 330 -11.41 -23.46 10.55
N LEU A 331 -10.70 -24.46 10.01
CA LEU A 331 -9.61 -24.22 9.06
C LEU A 331 -10.13 -23.59 7.76
N LYS A 332 -11.29 -24.03 7.29
CA LYS A 332 -11.96 -23.44 6.13
C LYS A 332 -12.27 -21.97 6.35
N LEU A 333 -12.79 -21.62 7.53
CA LEU A 333 -13.11 -20.25 7.90
C LEU A 333 -11.85 -19.38 7.95
N LEU A 334 -10.79 -19.85 8.62
CA LEU A 334 -9.51 -19.15 8.69
C LEU A 334 -8.87 -18.95 7.31
N SER A 335 -9.08 -19.88 6.38
CA SER A 335 -8.54 -19.81 5.01
C SER A 335 -9.10 -18.64 4.17
N HIS A 336 -10.17 -17.98 4.64
CA HIS A 336 -10.62 -16.73 4.03
C HIS A 336 -9.59 -15.60 4.23
N THR A 337 -8.78 -15.63 5.28
CA THR A 337 -7.70 -14.66 5.49
C THR A 337 -6.44 -15.08 4.73
N PRO A 338 -5.92 -14.27 3.78
CA PRO A 338 -4.80 -14.66 2.94
C PRO A 338 -3.54 -15.11 3.68
N LEU A 339 -3.20 -14.46 4.79
CA LEU A 339 -2.04 -14.85 5.61
C LEU A 339 -2.17 -16.28 6.16
N TYR A 340 -3.35 -16.64 6.67
CA TYR A 340 -3.60 -17.99 7.20
C TYR A 340 -3.61 -19.03 6.08
N LEU A 341 -4.21 -18.73 4.92
CA LEU A 341 -4.17 -19.65 3.80
C LEU A 341 -2.75 -19.92 3.32
N ARG A 342 -1.90 -18.87 3.24
CA ARG A 342 -0.49 -19.03 2.91
C ARG A 342 0.24 -19.87 3.95
N LEU A 343 -0.02 -19.65 5.24
CA LEU A 343 0.53 -20.46 6.32
C LEU A 343 0.12 -21.93 6.18
N PHE A 344 -1.15 -22.24 5.87
CA PHE A 344 -1.59 -23.62 5.66
C PHE A 344 -0.93 -24.27 4.46
N CYS A 345 -0.72 -23.53 3.36
CA CYS A 345 0.01 -24.03 2.21
C CYS A 345 1.47 -24.35 2.57
N TYR A 346 2.13 -23.45 3.31
CA TYR A 346 3.48 -23.64 3.82
C TYR A 346 3.60 -24.88 4.71
N LEU A 347 2.71 -25.04 5.69
CA LEU A 347 2.71 -26.20 6.60
C LEU A 347 2.49 -27.51 5.83
N ALA A 348 1.52 -27.55 4.92
CA ALA A 348 1.25 -28.73 4.11
C ALA A 348 2.46 -29.14 3.24
N ARG A 349 3.24 -28.17 2.74
CA ARG A 349 4.48 -28.43 2.02
C ARG A 349 5.56 -29.04 2.93
N GLN A 350 5.71 -28.50 4.14
CA GLN A 350 6.70 -29.00 5.10
C GLN A 350 6.40 -30.44 5.51
N ASP A 351 5.14 -30.81 5.71
CA ASP A 351 4.80 -32.17 6.14
C ASP A 351 5.12 -33.27 5.11
N LYS A 352 5.10 -32.95 3.80
CA LYS A 352 5.61 -33.87 2.76
C LYS A 352 7.12 -34.05 2.86
N SER A 353 7.87 -33.01 3.21
CA SER A 353 9.32 -33.10 3.36
C SER A 353 9.75 -33.92 4.59
N SER A 354 8.90 -33.96 5.62
CA SER A 354 9.13 -34.68 6.88
C SER A 354 8.40 -36.03 6.96
N SER A 355 8.06 -36.66 5.82
CA SER A 355 7.37 -37.95 5.77
C SER A 355 8.24 -39.13 6.24
N SER A 356 8.55 -39.13 7.54
CA SER A 356 8.84 -40.31 8.34
C SER A 356 7.89 -40.48 9.53
N ASN A 357 6.92 -39.59 9.81
CA ASN A 357 5.89 -39.83 10.84
C ASN A 357 4.56 -39.12 10.52
N ASN A 358 3.48 -39.90 10.46
CA ASN A 358 2.18 -39.49 9.90
C ASN A 358 1.18 -38.86 10.89
N ASP A 359 1.58 -38.55 12.14
CA ASP A 359 0.63 -38.13 13.20
C ASP A 359 1.01 -36.81 13.92
N GLN A 360 1.82 -35.92 13.33
CA GLN A 360 2.38 -34.76 14.04
C GLN A 360 1.75 -33.38 13.77
N TRP A 361 0.54 -33.28 13.21
CA TRP A 361 -0.08 -31.96 12.98
C TRP A 361 -0.54 -31.27 14.28
N ASP A 362 -0.90 -32.03 15.33
CA ASP A 362 -1.54 -31.44 16.51
C ASP A 362 -0.55 -30.84 17.52
N ASP A 363 0.65 -31.41 17.68
CA ASP A 363 1.66 -30.90 18.63
C ASP A 363 2.82 -30.12 17.96
N MET A 364 3.23 -30.49 16.74
CA MET A 364 4.43 -29.92 16.12
C MET A 364 4.20 -28.50 15.57
N THR A 365 2.97 -28.18 15.17
CA THR A 365 2.60 -26.89 14.57
C THR A 365 2.62 -25.75 15.60
N LEU A 366 2.16 -26.02 16.83
CA LEU A 366 2.20 -25.07 17.95
C LEU A 366 3.63 -24.82 18.44
N ALA A 367 4.45 -25.86 18.49
CA ALA A 367 5.86 -25.74 18.87
C ALA A 367 6.64 -24.89 17.85
N LYS A 368 6.47 -25.13 16.54
CA LYS A 368 7.15 -24.35 15.49
C LYS A 368 6.67 -22.89 15.44
N LEU A 369 5.38 -22.62 15.68
CA LEU A 369 4.84 -21.26 15.81
C LEU A 369 5.39 -20.51 17.04
N LYS A 370 5.61 -21.20 18.17
CA LYS A 370 6.28 -20.62 19.35
C LYS A 370 7.75 -20.26 19.07
N TYR A 371 8.48 -21.08 18.32
CA TYR A 371 9.89 -20.83 17.98
C TYR A 371 10.08 -19.70 16.95
N ALA A 372 9.13 -19.50 16.04
CA ALA A 372 9.18 -18.42 15.04
C ALA A 372 9.07 -17.01 15.66
N LYS A 373 8.58 -16.88 16.90
CA LYS A 373 8.40 -15.60 17.60
C LYS A 373 9.69 -15.00 18.18
N TRP A 374 10.83 -15.69 18.08
CA TRP A 374 12.10 -15.33 18.74
C TRP A 374 13.30 -15.16 17.79
N ARG A 375 13.06 -15.00 16.48
CA ARG A 375 14.11 -14.59 15.53
C ARG A 375 13.62 -13.43 14.68
N ASN A 376 13.66 -12.24 15.27
CA ASN A 376 13.74 -10.96 14.56
C ASN A 376 14.32 -9.99 15.59
N ASP A 377 15.65 -10.09 15.78
CA ASP A 377 16.47 -8.99 16.29
C ASP A 377 16.88 -8.12 15.09
#